data_AF-A0A6I4MNK9-F1
#
_entry.id   AF-A0A6I4MNK9-F1
#
_cell.length_a   1.000
_cell.length_b   1.000
_cell.length_c   1.000
_cell.angle_alpha   90.00
_cell.angle_beta   90.00
_cell.angle_gamma   90.00
#
_symmetry.space_group_name_H-M   'P 1'
#
loop_
_entity.id
_entity.type
_entity.pdbx_description
1 polymer ?
#
loop_
_entity_poly.entity_id
_entity_poly.type
_entity_poly.pdbx_seq_one_letter_code
_entity_poly.pdbx_strand_id
1 'polypeptide(L)'
;MRVVVAELPKLDDRSSPEIRTAIEILIDTGRRPGEVCKLPWDCLARDDDGQPVLIYSNHKGHRLSRRLPIAQETSELILRQQQRVRERFPHTPQKELKLLPSAVISKEGRRPITAGWLSDRHRTWADAMPDIVIPIPGKDGKPTLVPFDKDKIFLYAYRHSYAQWHADAGVPVDVLKELMSHQQLSTTQGYYRVSEERRREAVDRVTAMQFDRHGNRIWRKAQALLDSERARRAIGEVAVPYGLCTEPANVAAGGKDCPVRFRCVGCGHFRTDASYLPDLEAYLSDLLRNRERLASALDADDWAKAEAVPSDEEITRVRRLIRRVKTDLDDLLPEERAELDEAIAFDRRGRRPVHIGMPQVRQPRPDFQPGHSS
;
A
#
# COMPACT_ATOMS: atom_id res chain seq x y z
N MET A 1 -7.16 -5.01 -13.54
CA MET A 1 -6.31 -5.74 -12.57
C MET A 1 -7.07 -6.74 -11.70
N ARG A 2 -8.16 -6.40 -11.00
CA ARG A 2 -8.95 -7.39 -10.22
C ARG A 2 -9.34 -8.63 -11.04
N VAL A 3 -9.87 -8.43 -12.25
CA VAL A 3 -10.21 -9.53 -13.18
C VAL A 3 -8.96 -10.32 -13.58
N VAL A 4 -7.87 -9.62 -13.94
CA VAL A 4 -6.60 -10.26 -14.32
C VAL A 4 -6.07 -11.17 -13.21
N VAL A 5 -6.08 -10.71 -11.96
CA VAL A 5 -5.63 -11.48 -10.79
C VAL A 5 -6.53 -12.69 -10.54
N ALA A 6 -7.85 -12.54 -10.66
CA ALA A 6 -8.80 -13.64 -10.51
C ALA A 6 -8.62 -14.74 -11.57
N GLU A 7 -8.12 -14.39 -12.75
CA GLU A 7 -7.89 -15.31 -13.88
C GLU A 7 -6.48 -15.94 -13.87
N LEU A 8 -5.57 -15.53 -12.98
CA LEU A 8 -4.21 -16.08 -12.88
C LEU A 8 -4.15 -17.60 -12.63
N PRO A 9 -5.03 -18.21 -11.82
CA PRO A 9 -5.02 -19.66 -11.62
C PRO A 9 -5.21 -20.45 -12.93
N LYS A 10 -5.98 -19.93 -13.88
CA LYS A 10 -6.23 -20.58 -15.18
C LYS A 10 -5.02 -20.54 -16.12
N LEU A 11 -3.95 -19.85 -15.72
CA LEU A 11 -2.71 -19.79 -16.48
C LEU A 11 -1.92 -21.10 -16.37
N ASP A 12 -2.07 -21.83 -15.27
CA ASP A 12 -1.47 -23.15 -15.10
C ASP A 12 -2.07 -24.19 -16.06
N ASP A 13 -3.37 -24.09 -16.34
CA ASP A 13 -4.07 -24.99 -17.27
C ASP A 13 -3.63 -24.81 -18.74
N ARG A 14 -3.07 -23.64 -19.06
CA ARG A 14 -2.80 -23.20 -20.44
C ARG A 14 -1.31 -22.98 -20.73
N SER A 15 -0.46 -23.09 -19.71
CA SER A 15 0.96 -22.75 -19.82
C SER A 15 1.82 -23.60 -18.87
N SER A 16 3.01 -23.10 -18.52
CA SER A 16 3.86 -23.71 -17.51
C SER A 16 3.84 -22.90 -16.21
N PRO A 17 4.15 -23.54 -15.05
CA PRO A 17 4.20 -22.84 -13.77
C PRO A 17 5.24 -21.70 -13.74
N GLU A 18 6.29 -21.77 -14.57
CA GLU A 18 7.25 -20.68 -14.76
C GLU A 18 6.59 -19.44 -15.36
N ILE A 19 5.66 -19.59 -16.31
CA ILE A 19 4.96 -18.47 -16.95
C ILE A 19 4.06 -17.76 -15.93
N ARG A 20 3.30 -18.52 -15.14
CA ARG A 20 2.46 -17.96 -14.06
C ARG A 20 3.30 -17.20 -13.04
N THR A 21 4.37 -17.84 -12.56
CA THR A 21 5.30 -17.21 -11.60
C THR A 21 5.90 -15.92 -12.17
N ALA A 22 6.30 -15.92 -13.45
CA ALA A 22 6.85 -14.73 -14.09
C ALA A 22 5.84 -13.57 -14.14
N ILE A 23 4.57 -13.86 -14.46
CA ILE A 23 3.51 -12.84 -14.53
C ILE A 23 3.19 -12.28 -13.14
N GLU A 24 3.08 -13.14 -12.13
CA GLU A 24 2.87 -12.70 -10.74
C GLU A 24 4.01 -11.79 -10.26
N ILE A 25 5.28 -12.18 -10.50
CA ILE A 25 6.43 -11.31 -10.18
C ILE A 25 6.36 -9.98 -10.94
N LEU A 26 5.95 -9.98 -12.22
CA LEU A 26 5.81 -8.74 -13.00
C LEU A 26 4.74 -7.79 -12.41
N ILE A 27 3.62 -8.34 -11.95
CA ILE A 27 2.53 -7.59 -11.32
C ILE A 27 3.00 -7.00 -9.98
N ASP A 28 3.64 -7.83 -9.14
CA ASP A 28 4.00 -7.46 -7.77
C ASP A 28 5.19 -6.48 -7.68
N THR A 29 6.06 -6.47 -8.69
CA THR A 29 7.34 -5.74 -8.61
C THR A 29 7.50 -4.63 -9.65
N GLY A 30 6.62 -4.58 -10.64
CA GLY A 30 6.73 -3.69 -11.81
C GLY A 30 8.06 -3.81 -12.57
N ARG A 31 8.83 -4.90 -12.40
CA ARG A 31 10.08 -5.14 -13.14
C ARG A 31 9.80 -5.30 -14.63
N ARG A 32 10.82 -5.10 -15.46
CA ARG A 32 10.66 -5.31 -16.91
C ARG A 32 10.60 -6.81 -17.21
N PRO A 33 9.87 -7.25 -18.25
CA PRO A 33 9.80 -8.66 -18.64
C PRO A 33 11.18 -9.31 -18.81
N GLY A 34 12.10 -8.61 -19.47
CA GLY A 34 13.46 -9.09 -19.65
C GLY A 34 14.30 -9.17 -18.38
N GLU A 35 13.98 -8.38 -17.33
CA GLU A 35 14.64 -8.45 -16.03
C GLU A 35 14.13 -9.66 -15.25
N VAL A 36 12.81 -9.86 -15.21
CA VAL A 36 12.17 -11.01 -14.54
C VAL A 36 12.61 -12.33 -15.19
N CYS A 37 12.56 -12.43 -16.52
CA CYS A 37 13.00 -13.64 -17.22
C CYS A 37 14.45 -14.03 -16.90
N LYS A 38 15.32 -13.05 -16.61
CA LYS A 38 16.76 -13.28 -16.40
C LYS A 38 17.14 -13.50 -14.93
N LEU A 39 16.17 -13.51 -14.01
CA LEU A 39 16.44 -13.70 -12.58
C LEU A 39 17.25 -14.98 -12.34
N PRO A 40 18.37 -14.90 -11.61
CA PRO A 40 19.08 -16.10 -11.17
C PRO A 40 18.24 -16.85 -10.13
N TRP A 41 18.53 -18.12 -9.91
CA TRP A 41 17.81 -18.93 -8.93
C TRP A 41 17.94 -18.35 -7.52
N ASP A 42 19.11 -17.84 -7.13
CA ASP A 42 19.41 -17.22 -5.84
C ASP A 42 19.05 -15.71 -5.76
N CYS A 43 18.00 -15.29 -6.47
CA CYS A 43 17.58 -13.88 -6.52
C CYS A 43 16.91 -13.35 -5.24
N LEU A 44 16.73 -14.17 -4.20
CA LEU A 44 16.08 -13.76 -2.96
C LEU A 44 17.12 -13.54 -1.87
N ALA A 45 17.08 -12.37 -1.24
CA ALA A 45 17.88 -12.01 -0.07
C ALA A 45 16.97 -11.55 1.06
N ARG A 46 17.57 -11.38 2.24
CA ARG A 46 16.99 -10.60 3.33
C ARG A 46 17.82 -9.33 3.52
N ASP A 47 17.21 -8.32 4.11
CA ASP A 47 17.94 -7.16 4.59
C ASP A 47 18.21 -7.24 6.10
N ASP A 48 18.66 -6.13 6.68
CA ASP A 48 19.10 -6.05 8.07
C ASP A 48 17.96 -6.30 9.06
N ASP A 49 16.71 -6.00 8.67
CA ASP A 49 15.49 -6.28 9.44
C ASP A 49 14.92 -7.69 9.18
N GLY A 50 15.64 -8.51 8.39
CA GLY A 50 15.20 -9.85 8.00
C GLY A 50 14.05 -9.87 6.97
N GLN A 51 13.68 -8.72 6.39
CA GLN A 51 12.59 -8.61 5.43
C GLN A 51 13.03 -9.06 4.01
N PRO A 52 12.13 -9.63 3.21
CA PRO A 52 12.49 -10.17 1.90
C PRO A 52 12.83 -9.06 0.88
N VAL A 53 13.89 -9.33 0.12
CA VAL A 53 14.43 -8.44 -0.92
C VAL A 53 14.70 -9.23 -2.18
N LEU A 54 14.15 -8.79 -3.30
CA LEU A 54 14.48 -9.28 -4.63
C LEU A 54 15.78 -8.63 -5.13
N ILE A 55 16.76 -9.47 -5.48
CA ILE A 55 17.99 -9.10 -6.17
C ILE A 55 17.77 -9.26 -7.67
N TYR A 56 17.86 -8.16 -8.41
CA TYR A 56 17.65 -8.16 -9.86
C TYR A 56 18.67 -7.28 -10.58
N SER A 57 18.79 -7.47 -11.90
CA SER A 57 19.68 -6.68 -12.75
C SER A 57 18.87 -5.83 -13.71
N ASN A 58 18.98 -4.51 -13.59
CA ASN A 58 18.45 -3.55 -14.55
C ASN A 58 19.45 -3.42 -15.71
N HIS A 59 19.34 -4.34 -16.66
CA HIS A 59 20.21 -4.38 -17.83
C HIS A 59 20.08 -3.13 -18.71
N LYS A 60 18.87 -2.54 -18.82
CA LYS A 60 18.64 -1.34 -19.63
C LYS A 60 19.39 -0.12 -19.08
N GLY A 61 19.48 0.01 -17.75
CA GLY A 61 20.17 1.10 -17.09
C GLY A 61 21.61 0.77 -16.70
N HIS A 62 22.15 -0.39 -17.11
CA HIS A 62 23.46 -0.90 -16.70
C HIS A 62 23.68 -0.93 -15.17
N ARG A 63 22.63 -1.27 -14.40
CA ARG A 63 22.71 -1.39 -12.93
C ARG A 63 22.45 -2.83 -12.51
N LEU A 64 23.49 -3.53 -12.09
CA LEU A 64 23.41 -4.92 -11.66
C LEU A 64 23.13 -5.01 -10.15
N SER A 65 22.63 -6.15 -9.70
CA SER A 65 22.46 -6.49 -8.28
C SER A 65 21.67 -5.45 -7.47
N ARG A 66 20.64 -4.86 -8.08
CA ARG A 66 19.73 -3.93 -7.40
C ARG A 66 18.88 -4.71 -6.40
N ARG A 67 18.66 -4.09 -5.24
CA ARG A 67 17.84 -4.61 -4.15
C ARG A 67 16.46 -3.95 -4.21
N LEU A 68 15.41 -4.75 -4.33
CA LEU A 68 14.03 -4.30 -4.30
C LEU A 68 13.31 -4.96 -3.12
N PRO A 69 12.84 -4.19 -2.11
CA PRO A 69 11.95 -4.73 -1.10
C PRO A 69 10.70 -5.32 -1.75
N ILE A 70 10.29 -6.51 -1.33
CA ILE A 70 9.10 -7.19 -1.83
C ILE A 70 8.19 -7.61 -0.68
N ALA A 71 6.92 -7.88 -0.98
CA ALA A 71 6.00 -8.43 -0.01
C ALA A 71 6.37 -9.88 0.37
N GLN A 72 5.92 -10.32 1.54
CA GLN A 72 6.19 -11.67 2.04
C GLN A 72 5.59 -12.73 1.09
N GLU A 73 4.41 -12.48 0.54
CA GLU A 73 3.69 -13.33 -0.40
C GLU A 73 4.48 -13.54 -1.71
N THR A 74 5.06 -12.46 -2.25
CA THR A 74 5.92 -12.52 -3.44
C THR A 74 7.21 -13.31 -3.14
N SER A 75 7.74 -13.20 -1.92
CA SER A 75 8.91 -13.99 -1.50
C SER A 75 8.60 -15.48 -1.43
N GLU A 76 7.43 -15.85 -0.93
CA GLU A 76 6.97 -17.24 -0.86
C GLU A 76 6.70 -17.83 -2.25
N LEU A 77 6.17 -17.04 -3.16
CA LEU A 77 6.05 -17.40 -4.58
C LEU A 77 7.42 -17.75 -5.17
N ILE A 78 8.43 -16.90 -4.94
CA ILE A 78 9.80 -17.13 -5.41
C ILE A 78 10.39 -18.39 -4.76
N LEU A 79 10.20 -18.59 -3.46
CA LEU A 79 10.68 -19.79 -2.74
C LEU A 79 10.07 -21.08 -3.30
N ARG A 80 8.74 -21.11 -3.53
CA ARG A 80 8.08 -22.27 -4.17
C ARG A 80 8.65 -22.55 -5.56
N GLN A 81 8.92 -21.50 -6.34
CA GLN A 81 9.54 -21.67 -7.65
C GLN A 81 10.98 -22.17 -7.56
N GLN A 82 11.79 -21.64 -6.64
CA GLN A 82 13.14 -22.10 -6.39
C GLN A 82 13.16 -23.60 -6.04
N GLN A 83 12.23 -24.05 -5.20
CA GLN A 83 12.09 -25.46 -4.85
C GLN A 83 11.78 -26.32 -6.08
N ARG A 84 10.77 -25.95 -6.89
CA ARG A 84 10.43 -26.68 -8.12
C ARG A 84 11.62 -26.80 -9.09
N VAL A 85 12.37 -25.72 -9.27
CA VAL A 85 13.58 -25.72 -10.12
C VAL A 85 14.67 -26.63 -9.55
N ARG A 86 14.84 -26.65 -8.22
CA ARG A 86 15.82 -27.50 -7.54
C ARG A 86 15.49 -28.97 -7.71
N GLU A 87 14.23 -29.33 -7.53
CA GLU A 87 13.73 -30.70 -7.71
C GLU A 87 13.88 -31.16 -9.16
N ARG A 88 13.63 -30.27 -10.13
CA ARG A 88 13.78 -30.57 -11.56
C ARG A 88 15.23 -30.69 -12.02
N PHE A 89 16.15 -29.92 -11.42
CA PHE A 89 17.57 -29.88 -11.80
C PHE A 89 18.48 -30.08 -10.58
N PRO A 90 18.47 -31.27 -9.96
CA PRO A 90 19.18 -31.51 -8.69
C PRO A 90 20.70 -31.44 -8.83
N HIS A 91 21.23 -31.74 -10.01
CA HIS A 91 22.68 -31.79 -10.28
C HIS A 91 23.27 -30.46 -10.78
N THR A 92 22.43 -29.46 -11.11
CA THR A 92 22.94 -28.17 -11.58
C THR A 92 23.31 -27.29 -10.37
N PRO A 93 24.54 -26.74 -10.32
CA PRO A 93 24.95 -25.83 -9.26
C PRO A 93 23.98 -24.65 -9.11
N GLN A 94 23.67 -24.27 -7.86
CA GLN A 94 22.62 -23.28 -7.59
C GLN A 94 22.87 -21.93 -8.29
N LYS A 95 24.13 -21.49 -8.31
CA LYS A 95 24.57 -20.23 -8.92
C LYS A 95 24.39 -20.17 -10.44
N GLU A 96 24.26 -21.32 -11.09
CA GLU A 96 24.10 -21.42 -12.54
C GLU A 96 22.63 -21.54 -12.96
N LEU A 97 21.76 -21.86 -12.01
CA LEU A 97 20.33 -22.03 -12.28
C LEU A 97 19.64 -20.68 -12.46
N LYS A 98 18.62 -20.70 -13.33
CA LYS A 98 17.68 -19.59 -13.48
C LYS A 98 16.44 -19.87 -12.65
N LEU A 99 15.81 -18.80 -12.15
CA LEU A 99 14.54 -18.90 -11.46
C LEU A 99 13.44 -19.44 -12.39
N LEU A 100 13.51 -19.06 -13.67
CA LEU A 100 12.50 -19.36 -14.70
C LEU A 100 13.17 -20.09 -15.88
N PRO A 101 13.63 -21.34 -15.70
CA PRO A 101 14.29 -22.09 -16.76
C PRO A 101 13.32 -22.42 -17.90
N SER A 102 13.78 -22.35 -19.14
CA SER A 102 12.94 -22.73 -20.28
C SER A 102 12.71 -24.24 -20.33
N ALA A 103 11.44 -24.66 -20.35
CA ALA A 103 11.09 -26.07 -20.52
C ALA A 103 11.51 -26.65 -21.89
N VAL A 104 11.75 -25.80 -22.90
CA VAL A 104 12.05 -26.23 -24.28
C VAL A 104 13.56 -26.27 -24.55
N ILE A 105 14.28 -25.21 -24.19
CA ILE A 105 15.70 -25.06 -24.56
C ILE A 105 16.69 -25.32 -23.41
N SER A 106 16.20 -25.43 -22.16
CA SER A 106 17.04 -25.58 -20.98
C SER A 106 17.08 -27.03 -20.52
N LYS A 107 18.13 -27.77 -20.91
CA LYS A 107 18.33 -29.16 -20.48
C LYS A 107 18.72 -29.29 -19.00
N GLU A 108 19.42 -28.28 -18.48
CA GLU A 108 20.02 -28.30 -17.14
C GLU A 108 19.59 -27.10 -16.29
N GLY A 109 18.53 -26.39 -16.67
CA GLY A 109 18.04 -25.22 -15.94
C GLY A 109 18.88 -23.94 -16.06
N ARG A 110 19.95 -23.95 -16.88
CA ARG A 110 20.89 -22.82 -17.10
C ARG A 110 20.35 -21.73 -18.03
N ARG A 111 19.40 -22.05 -18.90
CA ARG A 111 18.80 -21.11 -19.87
C ARG A 111 17.40 -20.66 -19.41
N PRO A 112 17.16 -19.35 -19.31
CA PRO A 112 15.84 -18.86 -18.91
C PRO A 112 14.83 -18.94 -20.05
N ILE A 113 13.54 -18.80 -19.74
CA ILE A 113 12.52 -18.39 -20.71
C ILE A 113 12.88 -17.03 -21.33
N THR A 114 12.44 -16.77 -22.55
CA THR A 114 12.64 -15.48 -23.21
C THR A 114 11.44 -14.56 -22.97
N ALA A 115 11.66 -13.24 -23.02
CA ALA A 115 10.58 -12.27 -22.89
C ALA A 115 9.55 -12.38 -24.02
N GLY A 116 9.98 -12.74 -25.24
CA GLY A 116 9.08 -13.00 -26.37
C GLY A 116 8.17 -14.19 -26.09
N TRP A 117 8.74 -15.33 -25.69
CA TRP A 117 7.96 -16.52 -25.32
C TRP A 117 6.98 -16.24 -24.19
N LEU A 118 7.41 -15.51 -23.16
CA LEU A 118 6.53 -15.08 -22.07
C LEU A 118 5.39 -14.20 -22.59
N SER A 119 5.67 -13.28 -23.52
CA SER A 119 4.67 -12.40 -24.13
C SER A 119 3.63 -13.19 -24.94
N ASP A 120 4.06 -14.17 -25.71
CA ASP A 120 3.16 -15.00 -26.53
C ASP A 120 2.21 -15.83 -25.66
N ARG A 121 2.76 -16.47 -24.61
CA ARG A 121 1.96 -17.27 -23.66
C ARG A 121 1.01 -16.40 -22.85
N HIS A 122 1.46 -15.21 -22.45
CA HIS A 122 0.63 -14.21 -21.78
C HIS A 122 -0.51 -13.72 -22.68
N ARG A 123 -0.24 -13.42 -23.95
CA ARG A 123 -1.25 -12.97 -24.92
C ARG A 123 -2.32 -14.03 -25.12
N THR A 124 -1.93 -15.29 -25.34
CA THR A 124 -2.87 -16.42 -25.49
C THR A 124 -3.81 -16.55 -24.27
N TRP A 125 -3.27 -16.36 -23.06
CA TRP A 125 -4.08 -16.37 -21.84
C TRP A 125 -5.00 -15.14 -21.74
N ALA A 126 -4.50 -13.95 -22.03
CA ALA A 126 -5.27 -12.71 -21.96
C ALA A 126 -6.43 -12.68 -22.98
N ASP A 127 -6.25 -13.26 -24.17
CA ASP A 127 -7.31 -13.39 -25.19
C ASP A 127 -8.40 -14.38 -24.76
N ALA A 128 -8.02 -15.43 -24.04
CA ALA A 128 -8.94 -16.45 -23.54
C ALA A 128 -9.75 -16.01 -22.31
N MET A 129 -9.45 -14.86 -21.71
CA MET A 129 -10.24 -14.33 -20.60
C MET A 129 -11.67 -13.97 -21.04
N PRO A 130 -12.65 -14.01 -20.14
CA PRO A 130 -13.96 -13.40 -20.40
C PRO A 130 -13.84 -11.92 -20.76
N ASP A 131 -14.85 -11.38 -21.44
CA ASP A 131 -14.88 -9.95 -21.73
C ASP A 131 -14.91 -9.12 -20.44
N ILE A 132 -14.09 -8.08 -20.43
CA ILE A 132 -13.90 -7.23 -19.28
C ILE A 132 -14.68 -5.96 -19.54
N VAL A 133 -15.55 -5.56 -18.61
CA VAL A 133 -16.24 -4.28 -18.65
C VAL A 133 -15.74 -3.38 -17.53
N ILE A 134 -15.59 -2.09 -17.83
CA ILE A 134 -15.16 -1.08 -16.86
C ILE A 134 -16.24 0.00 -16.71
N PRO A 135 -16.50 0.49 -15.49
CA PRO A 135 -17.37 1.63 -15.29
C PRO A 135 -16.62 2.92 -15.66
N ILE A 136 -17.22 3.74 -16.51
CA ILE A 136 -16.80 5.11 -16.78
C ILE A 136 -17.87 6.09 -16.28
N PRO A 137 -17.52 7.30 -15.82
CA PRO A 137 -18.51 8.31 -15.46
C PRO A 137 -19.42 8.63 -16.65
N GLY A 138 -20.71 8.33 -16.53
CA GLY A 138 -21.73 8.71 -17.50
C GLY A 138 -22.05 10.19 -17.40
N LYS A 139 -22.61 10.75 -18.48
CA LYS A 139 -23.02 12.17 -18.55
C LYS A 139 -24.09 12.55 -17.52
N ASP A 140 -24.81 11.57 -17.00
CA ASP A 140 -25.88 11.67 -16.00
C ASP A 140 -25.38 11.37 -14.56
N GLY A 141 -24.07 11.19 -14.37
CA GLY A 141 -23.49 10.83 -13.08
C GLY A 141 -23.64 9.35 -12.71
N LYS A 142 -24.31 8.54 -13.54
CA LYS A 142 -24.36 7.08 -13.38
C LYS A 142 -23.17 6.44 -14.11
N PRO A 143 -22.54 5.39 -13.55
CA PRO A 143 -21.45 4.71 -14.25
C PRO A 143 -21.99 3.94 -15.46
N THR A 144 -21.49 4.27 -16.65
CA THR A 144 -21.73 3.48 -17.87
C THR A 144 -20.69 2.38 -17.95
N LEU A 145 -21.11 1.14 -18.19
CA LEU A 145 -20.20 0.03 -18.43
C LEU A 145 -19.76 0.03 -19.89
N VAL A 146 -18.45 0.06 -20.13
CA VAL A 146 -17.87 -0.05 -21.48
C VAL A 146 -16.94 -1.25 -21.56
N PRO A 147 -16.88 -1.95 -22.71
CA PRO A 147 -15.89 -3.00 -22.94
C PRO A 147 -14.47 -2.46 -22.80
N PHE A 148 -13.63 -3.22 -22.13
CA PHE A 148 -12.20 -2.95 -22.01
C PHE A 148 -11.44 -3.66 -23.13
N ASP A 149 -10.60 -2.89 -23.80
CA ASP A 149 -9.71 -3.38 -24.84
C ASP A 149 -8.61 -4.30 -24.26
N LYS A 150 -8.72 -5.60 -24.53
CA LYS A 150 -7.78 -6.63 -24.06
C LYS A 150 -6.38 -6.50 -24.66
N ASP A 151 -6.18 -5.74 -25.74
CA ASP A 151 -4.84 -5.49 -26.29
C ASP A 151 -4.00 -4.63 -25.34
N LYS A 152 -4.65 -3.87 -24.45
CA LYS A 152 -3.98 -3.12 -23.37
C LYS A 152 -3.50 -4.00 -22.22
N ILE A 153 -3.79 -5.30 -22.24
CA ILE A 153 -3.26 -6.29 -21.29
C ILE A 153 -2.03 -6.92 -21.92
N PHE A 154 -0.86 -6.32 -21.70
CA PHE A 154 0.43 -6.84 -22.13
C PHE A 154 1.46 -6.72 -21.01
N LEU A 155 2.54 -7.50 -21.06
CA LEU A 155 3.48 -7.61 -19.94
C LEU A 155 4.03 -6.27 -19.42
N TYR A 156 4.35 -5.33 -20.33
CA TYR A 156 4.90 -4.02 -19.92
C TYR A 156 3.82 -3.09 -19.31
N ALA A 157 2.53 -3.34 -19.55
CA ALA A 157 1.43 -2.62 -18.90
C ALA A 157 1.39 -2.86 -17.39
N TYR A 158 1.88 -4.01 -16.89
CA TYR A 158 1.98 -4.27 -15.45
C TYR A 158 2.94 -3.31 -14.76
N ARG A 159 4.04 -2.94 -15.41
CA ARG A 159 4.96 -1.92 -14.91
C ARG A 159 4.31 -0.55 -14.79
N HIS A 160 3.51 -0.14 -15.78
CA HIS A 160 2.76 1.11 -15.71
C HIS A 160 1.67 1.06 -14.63
N SER A 161 0.98 -0.08 -14.49
CA SER A 161 -0.06 -0.29 -13.49
C SER A 161 0.53 -0.23 -12.07
N TYR A 162 1.66 -0.90 -11.84
CA TYR A 162 2.42 -0.85 -10.59
C TYR A 162 2.80 0.59 -10.22
N ALA A 163 3.36 1.33 -11.18
CA ALA A 163 3.75 2.72 -10.94
C ALA A 163 2.55 3.63 -10.65
N GLN A 164 1.47 3.51 -11.44
CA GLN A 164 0.26 4.31 -11.22
C GLN A 164 -0.38 4.00 -9.88
N TRP A 165 -0.44 2.73 -9.47
CA TRP A 165 -0.97 2.36 -8.16
C TRP A 165 -0.19 2.93 -6.99
N HIS A 166 1.13 2.91 -7.06
CA HIS A 166 1.95 3.56 -6.03
C HIS A 166 1.76 5.08 -6.03
N ALA A 167 1.68 5.71 -7.20
CA ALA A 167 1.38 7.14 -7.29
C ALA A 167 0.00 7.47 -6.69
N ASP A 168 -1.05 6.72 -7.04
CA ASP A 168 -2.41 6.87 -6.53
C ASP A 168 -2.51 6.60 -5.02
N ALA A 169 -1.64 5.73 -4.49
CA ALA A 169 -1.49 5.47 -3.06
C ALA A 169 -0.70 6.55 -2.30
N GLY A 170 -0.19 7.56 -3.01
CA GLY A 170 0.56 8.68 -2.42
C GLY A 170 2.03 8.38 -2.14
N VAL A 171 2.60 7.32 -2.74
CA VAL A 171 4.06 7.06 -2.65
C VAL A 171 4.82 8.27 -3.23
N PRO A 172 5.84 8.81 -2.55
CA PRO A 172 6.62 9.94 -3.09
C PRO A 172 7.33 9.60 -4.41
N VAL A 173 7.45 10.57 -5.33
CA VAL A 173 7.97 10.33 -6.69
C VAL A 173 9.45 9.93 -6.76
N ASP A 174 10.28 10.36 -5.82
CA ASP A 174 11.66 9.86 -5.64
C ASP A 174 11.69 8.42 -5.17
N VAL A 175 10.81 8.08 -4.24
CA VAL A 175 10.66 6.72 -3.75
C VAL A 175 10.19 5.80 -4.89
N LEU A 176 9.18 6.23 -5.65
CA LEU A 176 8.72 5.49 -6.81
C LEU A 176 9.77 5.43 -7.92
N LYS A 177 10.58 6.48 -8.11
CA LYS A 177 11.73 6.47 -9.04
C LYS A 177 12.72 5.37 -8.65
N GLU A 178 13.02 5.21 -7.37
CA GLU A 178 13.93 4.16 -6.90
C GLU A 178 13.30 2.76 -6.98
N LEU A 179 12.04 2.61 -6.57
CA LEU A 179 11.27 1.37 -6.78
C LEU A 179 11.30 0.96 -8.25
N MET A 180 11.00 1.88 -9.17
CA MET A 180 11.03 1.68 -10.62
C MET A 180 12.45 1.58 -11.19
N SER A 181 13.48 1.91 -10.42
CA SER A 181 14.87 2.03 -10.85
C SER A 181 15.03 2.92 -12.10
N HIS A 182 14.31 4.03 -12.14
CA HIS A 182 14.50 5.08 -13.15
C HIS A 182 15.76 5.90 -12.84
N GLN A 183 16.44 6.38 -13.90
CA GLN A 183 17.61 7.26 -13.72
C GLN A 183 17.17 8.70 -13.50
N GLN A 184 16.19 9.14 -14.29
CA GLN A 184 15.67 10.49 -14.28
C GLN A 184 14.33 10.52 -13.55
N LEU A 185 14.15 11.52 -12.69
CA LEU A 185 12.89 11.75 -11.97
C LEU A 185 11.74 12.05 -12.92
N SER A 186 12.01 12.76 -14.02
CA SER A 186 11.04 13.09 -15.08
C SER A 186 10.34 11.88 -15.69
N THR A 187 11.03 10.73 -15.77
CA THR A 187 10.42 9.48 -16.23
C THR A 187 9.34 8.96 -15.27
N THR A 188 9.50 9.20 -13.97
CA THR A 188 8.52 8.82 -12.94
C THR A 188 7.44 9.89 -12.77
N GLN A 189 7.78 11.17 -12.96
CA GLN A 189 6.83 12.29 -12.85
C GLN A 189 5.60 12.11 -13.76
N GLY A 190 5.71 11.40 -14.89
CA GLY A 190 4.58 11.10 -15.76
C GLY A 190 3.44 10.30 -15.12
N TYR A 191 3.66 9.63 -13.97
CA TYR A 191 2.60 8.96 -13.20
C TYR A 191 1.88 9.88 -12.22
N TYR A 192 2.43 11.07 -11.98
CA TYR A 192 1.92 12.07 -11.05
C TYR A 192 1.29 13.22 -11.84
N ARG A 193 0.20 13.80 -11.34
CA ARG A 193 -0.34 15.03 -11.95
C ARG A 193 0.53 16.21 -11.55
N VAL A 194 0.68 17.22 -12.42
CA VAL A 194 1.58 18.39 -12.22
C VAL A 194 1.31 19.16 -10.90
N SER A 195 0.11 19.06 -10.31
CA SER A 195 -0.16 19.57 -8.95
C SER A 195 0.55 18.81 -7.82
N GLU A 196 1.21 17.69 -8.10
CA GLU A 196 1.76 16.77 -7.10
C GLU A 196 3.24 16.99 -6.75
N GLU A 197 3.97 17.79 -7.52
CA GLU A 197 5.34 18.18 -7.12
C GLU A 197 5.31 19.12 -5.89
N ARG A 198 4.37 20.08 -5.85
CA ARG A 198 4.06 20.87 -4.65
C ARG A 198 3.44 20.03 -3.53
N ARG A 199 2.66 19.00 -3.88
CA ARG A 199 2.17 18.00 -2.91
C ARG A 199 3.30 17.28 -2.21
N ARG A 200 4.38 16.99 -2.93
CA ARG A 200 5.52 16.23 -2.44
C ARG A 200 6.36 17.01 -1.45
N GLU A 201 6.76 18.24 -1.77
CA GLU A 201 7.47 19.10 -0.80
C GLU A 201 6.64 19.30 0.47
N ALA A 202 5.33 19.42 0.30
CA ALA A 202 4.40 19.50 1.40
C ALA A 202 4.34 18.22 2.25
N VAL A 203 4.19 17.06 1.62
CA VAL A 203 4.11 15.75 2.30
C VAL A 203 5.44 15.40 2.98
N ASP A 204 6.60 15.68 2.37
CA ASP A 204 7.91 15.40 2.97
C ASP A 204 8.13 16.23 4.25
N ARG A 205 7.73 17.51 4.24
CA ARG A 205 7.79 18.40 5.41
C ARG A 205 6.85 17.94 6.53
N VAL A 206 5.65 17.50 6.18
CA VAL A 206 4.67 16.97 7.15
C VAL A 206 5.12 15.62 7.71
N THR A 207 5.68 14.74 6.88
CA THR A 207 6.16 13.40 7.27
C THR A 207 7.38 13.48 8.20
N ALA A 208 8.21 14.52 8.08
CA ALA A 208 9.29 14.80 9.03
C ALA A 208 8.77 15.10 10.46
N MET A 209 7.46 15.35 10.62
CA MET A 209 6.78 15.58 11.89
C MET A 209 5.76 14.48 12.22
N GLN A 210 6.18 13.21 12.09
CA GLN A 210 5.37 12.06 12.46
C GLN A 210 5.58 11.62 13.93
N PHE A 211 4.47 11.26 14.58
CA PHE A 211 4.37 10.88 15.97
C PHE A 211 3.76 9.47 16.13
N ASP A 212 4.22 8.73 17.13
CA ASP A 212 3.58 7.48 17.57
C ASP A 212 2.36 7.77 18.48
N ARG A 213 1.65 6.72 18.89
CA ARG A 213 0.49 6.82 19.82
C ARG A 213 0.81 7.49 21.16
N HIS A 214 2.07 7.57 21.56
CA HIS A 214 2.52 8.17 22.82
C HIS A 214 2.95 9.63 22.66
N GLY A 215 3.05 10.13 21.43
CA GLY A 215 3.59 11.46 21.11
C GLY A 215 5.11 11.47 20.96
N ASN A 216 5.77 10.32 20.88
CA ASN A 216 7.19 10.30 20.57
C ASN A 216 7.37 10.61 19.08
N ARG A 217 8.32 11.49 18.77
CA ARG A 217 8.75 11.66 17.38
C ARG A 217 9.34 10.35 16.91
N ILE A 218 8.79 9.84 15.83
CA ILE A 218 9.35 8.70 15.11
C ILE A 218 10.53 9.17 14.25
N TRP A 219 10.59 10.48 13.99
CA TRP A 219 11.61 11.14 13.18
C TRP A 219 12.54 12.00 14.04
N ARG A 220 13.58 11.39 14.62
CA ARG A 220 14.77 12.12 15.07
C ARG A 220 16.02 11.36 14.60
N LYS A 221 16.79 12.05 13.75
CA LYS A 221 18.07 11.67 13.11
C LYS A 221 17.98 10.61 11.99
N ALA A 222 17.85 11.06 10.74
CA ALA A 222 18.52 10.41 9.62
C ALA A 222 18.51 11.29 8.36
N GLN A 223 19.54 12.12 8.22
CA GLN A 223 19.97 12.63 6.91
C GLN A 223 20.54 11.49 6.01
N ALA A 224 20.54 10.23 6.50
CA ALA A 224 21.21 9.10 5.88
C ALA A 224 20.44 7.78 6.12
N LEU A 225 19.15 7.73 5.75
CA LEU A 225 18.48 6.45 5.52
C LEU A 225 18.51 6.16 4.01
N LEU A 226 18.98 4.97 3.67
CA LEU A 226 19.02 4.44 2.31
C LEU A 226 17.62 4.52 1.69
N ASP A 227 17.55 4.88 0.41
CA ASP A 227 16.31 5.04 -0.37
C ASP A 227 15.34 3.83 -0.25
N SER A 228 15.86 2.66 0.13
CA SER A 228 15.10 1.41 0.39
C SER A 228 14.14 1.49 1.58
N GLU A 229 14.45 2.23 2.65
CA GLU A 229 13.56 2.32 3.81
C GLU A 229 12.35 3.23 3.54
N ARG A 230 12.55 4.33 2.79
CA ARG A 230 11.44 5.20 2.34
C ARG A 230 10.47 4.42 1.45
N ALA A 231 11.01 3.60 0.56
CA ALA A 231 10.23 2.70 -0.29
C ALA A 231 9.41 1.68 0.47
N ARG A 232 9.96 1.11 1.54
CA ARG A 232 9.24 0.13 2.35
C ARG A 232 8.07 0.76 3.13
N ARG A 233 8.26 1.92 3.75
CA ARG A 233 7.19 2.58 4.53
C ARG A 233 6.01 2.99 3.66
N ALA A 234 6.25 3.51 2.46
CA ALA A 234 5.19 3.91 1.55
C ALA A 234 4.31 2.75 1.05
N ILE A 235 4.80 1.51 1.15
CA ILE A 235 4.06 0.28 0.80
C ILE A 235 3.30 -0.28 2.02
N GLY A 236 3.72 0.05 3.25
CA GLY A 236 3.27 -0.55 4.50
C GLY A 236 2.33 0.29 5.36
N GLU A 237 1.70 1.33 4.83
CA GLU A 237 0.83 2.23 5.59
C GLU A 237 -0.53 2.44 4.89
N VAL A 238 -1.60 2.61 5.69
CA VAL A 238 -2.95 2.92 5.20
C VAL A 238 -3.59 4.03 6.03
N ALA A 239 -4.34 4.92 5.38
CA ALA A 239 -5.05 5.98 6.08
C ALA A 239 -6.15 5.42 7.00
N VAL A 240 -6.19 5.93 8.23
CA VAL A 240 -7.19 5.59 9.26
C VAL A 240 -7.71 6.88 9.90
N PRO A 241 -8.74 6.84 10.76
CA PRO A 241 -9.17 8.04 11.47
C PRO A 241 -7.99 8.73 12.15
N TYR A 242 -7.87 10.06 11.93
CA TYR A 242 -6.89 10.95 12.56
C TYR A 242 -5.41 10.51 12.47
N GLY A 243 -5.06 9.66 11.49
CA GLY A 243 -3.68 9.22 11.27
C GLY A 243 -3.52 8.11 10.22
N LEU A 244 -2.46 7.33 10.38
CA LEU A 244 -2.06 6.21 9.53
C LEU A 244 -1.93 4.93 10.37
N CYS A 245 -2.15 3.78 9.74
CA CYS A 245 -1.96 2.46 10.34
C CYS A 245 -0.90 1.70 9.57
N THR A 246 0.05 1.10 10.31
CA THR A 246 1.15 0.32 9.73
C THR A 246 0.99 -1.19 9.93
N GLU A 247 -0.21 -1.65 10.32
CA GLU A 247 -0.44 -3.08 10.59
C GLU A 247 -0.63 -3.85 9.28
N PRO A 248 0.23 -4.83 8.94
CA PRO A 248 0.23 -5.46 7.62
C PRO A 248 -1.12 -6.01 7.17
N ALA A 249 -1.85 -6.72 8.04
CA ALA A 249 -3.16 -7.27 7.72
C ALA A 249 -4.19 -6.16 7.42
N ASN A 250 -4.22 -5.11 8.24
CA ASN A 250 -5.15 -4.00 8.04
C ASN A 250 -4.77 -3.12 6.84
N VAL A 251 -3.47 -3.00 6.54
CA VAL A 251 -2.96 -2.33 5.33
C VAL A 251 -3.40 -3.09 4.08
N ALA A 252 -3.23 -4.42 4.05
CA ALA A 252 -3.69 -5.27 2.96
C ALA A 252 -5.22 -5.18 2.75
N ALA A 253 -5.99 -5.03 3.84
CA ALA A 253 -7.43 -4.84 3.80
C ALA A 253 -7.88 -3.39 3.47
N GLY A 254 -6.96 -2.46 3.21
CA GLY A 254 -7.28 -1.07 2.91
C GLY A 254 -7.95 -0.34 4.09
N GLY A 255 -7.56 -0.67 5.33
CA GLY A 255 -8.06 -0.03 6.55
C GLY A 255 -9.41 -0.55 7.06
N LYS A 256 -9.89 -1.68 6.51
CA LYS A 256 -11.24 -2.20 6.76
C LYS A 256 -11.32 -3.36 7.75
N ASP A 257 -10.19 -3.95 8.14
CA ASP A 257 -10.13 -5.20 8.91
C ASP A 257 -9.51 -5.02 10.32
N CYS A 258 -9.55 -3.79 10.85
CA CYS A 258 -8.98 -3.51 12.17
C CYS A 258 -9.87 -4.07 13.30
N PRO A 259 -9.34 -4.93 14.20
CA PRO A 259 -10.11 -5.53 15.29
C PRO A 259 -10.50 -4.52 16.38
N VAL A 260 -9.73 -3.43 16.52
CA VAL A 260 -9.96 -2.35 17.51
C VAL A 260 -10.39 -1.05 16.83
N ARG A 261 -11.23 -1.18 15.80
CA ARG A 261 -11.71 -0.08 14.95
C ARG A 261 -12.15 1.13 15.80
N PHE A 262 -11.75 2.33 15.36
CA PHE A 262 -12.00 3.62 16.04
C PHE A 262 -11.26 3.84 17.37
N ARG A 263 -10.45 2.89 17.84
CA ARG A 263 -9.57 3.04 19.02
C ARG A 263 -8.10 3.20 18.60
N CYS A 264 -7.85 3.92 17.49
CA CYS A 264 -6.52 3.94 16.87
C CYS A 264 -5.46 4.55 17.79
N VAL A 265 -5.79 5.56 18.61
CA VAL A 265 -4.88 6.12 19.63
C VAL A 265 -4.46 5.12 20.72
N GLY A 266 -5.14 3.97 20.82
CA GLY A 266 -4.75 2.84 21.66
C GLY A 266 -3.76 1.88 21.01
N CYS A 267 -3.69 1.84 19.69
CA CYS A 267 -3.01 0.81 18.90
C CYS A 267 -1.52 1.12 18.66
N GLY A 268 -0.65 0.11 18.80
CA GLY A 268 0.80 0.24 18.58
C GLY A 268 1.21 0.57 17.13
N HIS A 269 0.34 0.27 16.17
CA HIS A 269 0.54 0.52 14.74
C HIS A 269 0.05 1.89 14.29
N PHE A 270 -0.54 2.67 15.18
CA PHE A 270 -1.04 4.01 14.87
C PHE A 270 0.07 5.05 14.79
N ARG A 271 -0.01 5.88 13.77
CA ARG A 271 0.91 6.98 13.48
C ARG A 271 0.07 8.22 13.18
N THR A 272 0.52 9.39 13.59
CA THR A 272 -0.11 10.65 13.22
C THR A 272 0.94 11.69 12.88
N ASP A 273 0.54 12.81 12.30
CA ASP A 273 1.43 13.89 11.91
C ASP A 273 0.73 15.25 12.08
N ALA A 274 1.46 16.34 11.89
CA ALA A 274 0.93 17.70 12.07
C ALA A 274 -0.32 18.00 11.23
N SER A 275 -0.49 17.36 10.06
CA SER A 275 -1.65 17.57 9.22
C SER A 275 -2.95 17.04 9.82
N TYR A 276 -2.89 16.08 10.76
CA TYR A 276 -4.06 15.52 11.44
C TYR A 276 -4.44 16.29 12.72
N LEU A 277 -3.72 17.35 13.08
CA LEU A 277 -4.00 18.16 14.27
C LEU A 277 -5.47 18.63 14.36
N PRO A 278 -6.08 19.20 13.29
CA PRO A 278 -7.48 19.59 13.34
C PRO A 278 -8.44 18.42 13.58
N ASP A 279 -8.11 17.23 13.06
CA ASP A 279 -8.94 16.04 13.21
C ASP A 279 -8.83 15.47 14.64
N LEU A 280 -7.64 15.55 15.26
CA LEU A 280 -7.43 15.21 16.67
C LEU A 280 -8.18 16.18 17.60
N GLU A 281 -8.17 17.49 17.31
CA GLU A 281 -8.91 18.49 18.07
C GLU A 281 -10.43 18.31 17.96
N ALA A 282 -10.93 18.05 16.75
CA ALA A 282 -12.34 17.74 16.53
C ALA A 282 -12.74 16.48 17.29
N TYR A 283 -11.91 15.42 17.23
CA TYR A 283 -12.16 14.19 17.98
C TYR A 283 -12.18 14.42 19.50
N LEU A 284 -11.24 15.21 20.03
CA LEU A 284 -11.26 15.58 21.46
C LEU A 284 -12.55 16.34 21.84
N SER A 285 -12.96 17.30 21.01
CA SER A 285 -14.21 18.05 21.21
C SER A 285 -15.43 17.12 21.23
N ASP A 286 -15.48 16.14 20.32
CA ASP A 286 -16.54 15.14 20.25
C ASP A 286 -16.58 14.25 21.50
N LEU A 287 -15.42 13.79 22.00
CA LEU A 287 -15.34 13.00 23.24
C LEU A 287 -15.86 13.79 24.44
N LEU A 288 -15.47 15.06 24.57
CA LEU A 288 -15.91 15.91 25.68
C LEU A 288 -17.41 16.22 25.61
N ARG A 289 -17.90 16.56 24.41
CA ARG A 289 -19.33 16.81 24.17
C ARG A 289 -20.18 15.56 24.43
N ASN A 290 -19.70 14.38 24.04
CA ASN A 290 -20.42 13.12 24.31
C ASN A 290 -20.50 12.85 25.82
N ARG A 291 -19.40 13.09 26.55
CA ARG A 291 -19.39 12.94 28.01
C ARG A 291 -20.37 13.87 28.71
N GLU A 292 -20.43 15.13 28.28
CA GLU A 292 -21.38 16.13 28.82
C GLU A 292 -22.85 15.77 28.51
N ARG A 293 -23.12 15.27 27.30
CA ARG A 293 -24.45 14.78 26.92
C ARG A 293 -24.88 13.58 27.75
N LEU A 294 -23.99 12.61 27.96
CA LEU A 294 -24.30 11.41 28.76
C LEU A 294 -24.48 11.73 30.24
N ALA A 295 -23.72 12.69 30.79
CA ALA A 295 -23.92 13.19 32.14
C ALA A 295 -25.28 13.89 32.32
N SER A 296 -25.84 14.43 31.24
CA SER A 296 -27.14 15.12 31.21
C SER A 296 -28.29 14.22 30.73
N ALA A 297 -28.04 12.95 30.40
CA ALA A 297 -29.04 12.02 29.89
C ALA A 297 -29.89 11.45 31.03
N LEU A 298 -31.14 11.91 31.11
CA LEU A 298 -32.03 11.66 32.24
C LEU A 298 -32.73 10.29 32.24
N ASP A 299 -32.72 9.56 31.11
CA ASP A 299 -33.55 8.36 30.92
C ASP A 299 -32.78 7.20 30.25
N ALA A 300 -31.68 6.78 30.89
CA ALA A 300 -30.92 5.58 30.49
C ALA A 300 -30.33 4.89 31.73
N ASP A 301 -30.26 3.57 31.68
CA ASP A 301 -29.70 2.75 32.75
C ASP A 301 -28.22 3.05 33.01
N ASP A 302 -27.79 2.89 34.26
CA ASP A 302 -26.42 3.20 34.69
C ASP A 302 -25.36 2.37 33.97
N TRP A 303 -25.66 1.10 33.65
CA TRP A 303 -24.74 0.24 32.90
C TRP A 303 -24.52 0.75 31.47
N ALA A 304 -25.59 1.20 30.80
CA ALA A 304 -25.54 1.72 29.43
C ALA A 304 -24.81 3.07 29.38
N LYS A 305 -25.02 3.92 30.40
CA LYS A 305 -24.24 5.15 30.58
C LYS A 305 -22.76 4.84 30.79
N ALA A 306 -22.42 3.88 31.65
CA ALA A 306 -21.04 3.50 31.93
C ALA A 306 -20.30 2.97 30.69
N GLU A 307 -20.95 2.19 29.82
CA GLU A 307 -20.36 1.69 28.58
C GLU A 307 -20.25 2.75 27.47
N ALA A 308 -21.20 3.69 27.40
CA ALA A 308 -21.22 4.73 26.38
C ALA A 308 -20.28 5.91 26.69
N VAL A 309 -19.95 6.13 27.97
CA VAL A 309 -19.07 7.22 28.40
C VAL A 309 -17.67 7.02 27.80
N PRO A 310 -17.13 8.03 27.09
CA PRO A 310 -15.76 7.97 26.60
C PRO A 310 -14.74 7.78 27.72
N SER A 311 -13.73 6.94 27.49
CA SER A 311 -12.71 6.62 28.49
C SER A 311 -11.85 7.85 28.82
N ASP A 312 -11.59 8.05 30.12
CA ASP A 312 -10.62 9.04 30.62
C ASP A 312 -9.22 8.82 30.04
N GLU A 313 -8.85 7.57 29.81
CA GLU A 313 -7.56 7.22 29.24
C GLU A 313 -7.46 7.64 27.77
N GLU A 314 -8.53 7.47 27.01
CA GLU A 314 -8.62 7.90 25.61
C GLU A 314 -8.53 9.42 25.50
N ILE A 315 -9.30 10.16 26.31
CA ILE A 315 -9.24 11.63 26.37
C ILE A 315 -7.84 12.11 26.74
N THR A 316 -7.21 11.47 27.73
CA THR A 316 -5.85 11.83 28.19
C THR A 316 -4.82 11.61 27.10
N ARG A 317 -4.90 10.49 26.36
CA ARG A 317 -4.00 10.17 25.26
C ARG A 317 -4.15 11.17 24.10
N VAL A 318 -5.39 11.49 23.70
CA VAL A 318 -5.65 12.47 22.64
C VAL A 318 -5.14 13.86 23.04
N ARG A 319 -5.40 14.31 24.28
CA ARG A 319 -4.87 15.59 24.81
C ARG A 319 -3.35 15.64 24.78
N ARG A 320 -2.68 14.54 25.15
CA ARG A 320 -1.22 14.45 25.12
C ARG A 320 -0.69 14.57 23.69
N LEU A 321 -1.29 13.85 22.75
CA LEU A 321 -0.93 13.91 21.32
C LEU A 321 -1.08 15.32 20.77
N ILE A 322 -2.23 15.98 20.98
CA ILE A 322 -2.47 17.37 20.55
C ILE A 322 -1.43 18.31 21.13
N ARG A 323 -1.18 18.22 22.44
CA ARG A 323 -0.18 19.07 23.11
C ARG A 323 1.19 18.88 22.48
N ARG A 324 1.58 17.63 22.22
CA ARG A 324 2.90 17.30 21.70
C ARG A 324 3.09 17.79 20.27
N VAL A 325 2.07 17.63 19.41
CA VAL A 325 2.08 18.18 18.05
C VAL A 325 2.17 19.71 18.09
N LYS A 326 1.41 20.38 18.97
CA LYS A 326 1.46 21.85 19.11
C LYS A 326 2.81 22.35 19.59
N THR A 327 3.36 21.79 20.66
CA THR A 327 4.70 22.18 21.16
C THR A 327 5.74 22.07 20.06
N ASP A 328 5.72 20.98 19.30
CA ASP A 328 6.66 20.73 18.22
C ASP A 328 6.49 21.66 17.00
N LEU A 329 5.27 22.18 16.79
CA LEU A 329 4.99 23.22 15.79
C LEU A 329 5.37 24.62 16.28
N ASP A 330 5.30 24.87 17.59
CA ASP A 330 5.64 26.15 18.21
C ASP A 330 7.17 26.31 18.38
N ASP A 331 7.91 25.20 18.41
CA ASP A 331 9.38 25.15 18.41
C ASP A 331 10.01 25.48 17.03
N LEU A 332 9.21 25.66 15.97
CA LEU A 332 9.68 26.02 14.63
C LEU A 332 9.94 27.52 14.48
N LEU A 333 10.88 27.90 13.60
CA LEU A 333 11.03 29.29 13.20
C LEU A 333 9.78 29.77 12.44
N PRO A 334 9.44 31.08 12.48
CA PRO A 334 8.25 31.61 11.82
C PRO A 334 8.16 31.29 10.32
N GLU A 335 9.29 31.30 9.61
CA GLU A 335 9.38 30.96 8.18
C GLU A 335 9.12 29.46 7.95
N GLU A 336 9.76 28.59 8.74
CA GLU A 336 9.55 27.14 8.70
C GLU A 336 8.10 26.75 9.05
N ARG A 337 7.50 27.49 9.98
CA ARG A 337 6.10 27.31 10.39
C ARG A 337 5.14 27.69 9.28
N ALA A 338 5.34 28.84 8.62
CA ALA A 338 4.50 29.26 7.50
C ALA A 338 4.58 28.29 6.32
N GLU A 339 5.80 27.82 6.02
CA GLU A 339 6.04 26.80 4.99
C GLU A 339 5.38 25.45 5.30
N LEU A 340 5.41 25.03 6.57
CA LEU A 340 4.74 23.80 7.02
C LEU A 340 3.21 23.94 7.04
N ASP A 341 2.68 25.10 7.41
CA ASP A 341 1.24 25.34 7.41
C ASP A 341 0.67 25.35 5.97
N GLU A 342 1.41 25.94 5.01
CA GLU A 342 1.05 25.85 3.58
C GLU A 342 1.08 24.40 3.09
N ALA A 343 2.09 23.63 3.50
CA ALA A 343 2.22 22.20 3.21
C ALA A 343 1.05 21.39 3.78
N ILE A 344 0.67 21.61 5.04
CA ILE A 344 -0.49 20.97 5.68
C ILE A 344 -1.78 21.30 4.92
N ALA A 345 -1.99 22.58 4.58
CA ALA A 345 -3.18 23.02 3.86
C ALA A 345 -3.26 22.43 2.44
N PHE A 346 -2.11 22.21 1.80
CA PHE A 346 -2.01 21.56 0.50
C PHE A 346 -2.30 20.05 0.61
N ASP A 347 -1.69 19.35 1.57
CA ASP A 347 -1.88 17.91 1.74
C ASP A 347 -3.34 17.59 2.07
N ARG A 348 -3.94 18.33 3.02
CA ARG A 348 -5.37 18.20 3.38
C ARG A 348 -6.32 18.42 2.20
N ARG A 349 -6.00 19.34 1.27
CA ARG A 349 -6.84 19.59 0.07
C ARG A 349 -6.86 18.41 -0.91
N GLY A 350 -5.78 17.63 -1.00
CA GLY A 350 -5.74 16.44 -1.86
C GLY A 350 -6.18 15.15 -1.18
N ARG A 351 -6.35 15.13 0.15
CA ARG A 351 -6.94 13.99 0.86
C ARG A 351 -8.44 13.95 0.62
N ARG A 352 -8.96 12.84 0.08
CA ARG A 352 -10.38 12.54 0.20
C ARG A 352 -10.68 12.26 1.68
N PRO A 353 -11.72 12.85 2.29
CA PRO A 353 -12.07 12.53 3.66
C PRO A 353 -12.28 11.04 3.78
N VAL A 354 -11.47 10.41 4.64
CA VAL A 354 -11.52 8.98 4.90
C VAL A 354 -12.71 8.74 5.82
N HIS A 355 -13.92 8.75 5.22
CA HIS A 355 -15.12 8.25 5.87
C HIS A 355 -15.09 6.72 5.83
N ILE A 356 -14.15 6.13 6.58
CA ILE A 356 -14.17 4.69 6.89
C ILE A 356 -15.32 4.50 7.89
N GLY A 357 -16.55 4.49 7.36
CA GLY A 357 -17.81 4.24 8.07
C GLY A 357 -17.76 4.57 9.55
N MET A 358 -17.37 5.80 9.92
CA MET A 358 -17.51 6.23 11.30
C MET A 358 -18.98 6.03 11.64
N PRO A 359 -19.33 5.41 12.77
CA PRO A 359 -20.68 5.49 13.25
C PRO A 359 -20.98 6.98 13.41
N GLN A 360 -21.64 7.58 12.41
CA GLN A 360 -22.67 8.54 12.74
C GLN A 360 -23.55 7.75 13.69
N VAL A 361 -23.69 8.23 14.92
CA VAL A 361 -24.60 7.63 15.90
C VAL A 361 -26.01 7.75 15.32
N ARG A 362 -26.35 6.82 14.43
CA ARG A 362 -27.69 6.44 14.02
C ARG A 362 -27.77 5.00 14.47
N GLN A 363 -28.45 4.84 15.59
CA GLN A 363 -28.78 3.54 16.14
C GLN A 363 -29.45 2.68 15.05
N PRO A 364 -29.15 1.37 14.97
CA PRO A 364 -30.00 0.45 14.25
C PRO A 364 -31.40 0.52 14.85
N ARG A 365 -32.43 0.69 14.02
CA ARG A 365 -33.80 0.46 14.47
C ARG A 365 -33.91 -1.01 14.86
N PRO A 366 -34.44 -1.36 16.04
CA PRO A 366 -34.73 -2.76 16.36
C PRO A 366 -35.78 -3.28 15.38
N ASP A 367 -35.49 -4.42 14.75
CA ASP A 367 -36.48 -5.22 14.03
C ASP A 367 -37.54 -5.70 15.03
N PHE A 368 -38.67 -5.01 15.08
CA PHE A 368 -39.88 -5.59 15.66
C PHE A 368 -40.49 -6.55 14.63
N GLN A 369 -40.13 -7.83 14.72
CA GLN A 369 -41.02 -8.90 14.27
C GLN A 369 -42.01 -9.19 15.41
N PRO A 370 -43.33 -8.98 15.22
CA PRO A 370 -44.32 -9.52 16.14
C PRO A 370 -44.44 -11.02 15.89
N GLY A 371 -43.81 -11.82 16.74
CA GLY A 371 -44.10 -13.23 16.88
C GLY A 371 -45.42 -13.43 17.64
N HIS A 372 -46.38 -14.08 16.98
CA HIS A 372 -47.62 -14.56 17.57
C HIS A 372 -47.41 -15.42 18.82
N SER A 373 -48.29 -15.27 19.81
CA SER A 373 -48.72 -16.40 20.66
C SER A 373 -49.99 -16.05 21.45
N SER A 374 -51.13 -16.46 20.90
CA SER A 374 -52.26 -17.21 21.52
C SER A 374 -53.56 -16.89 20.81
#